data_AF-A0A6C0LCW1-F1
#
_entry.id   AF-A0A6C0LCW1-F1
#
_cell.length_a   1.000
_cell.length_b   1.000
_cell.length_c   1.000
_cell.angle_alpha   90.00
_cell.angle_beta   90.00
_cell.angle_gamma   90.00
#
_symmetry.space_group_name_H-M   'P 1'
#
loop_
_entity.id
_entity.type
_entity.pdbx_description
1 polymer ?
#
loop_
_entity_poly.entity_id
_entity_poly.type
_entity_poly.pdbx_seq_one_letter_code
_entity_poly.pdbx_strand_id
1 'polypeptide(L)'
;MYDLQSLRELYDEWFSNRDYWFYKNSKIDVYLCDKYYKYIEITENIYENYKNNLCHYEDKTIIACIILLDQISRHFKRVYDTNIDIVEFSRKAINFSNILLLHDGCRDNRFTIDELSFIYLPYRHLKDIDKIYEIIGIYIELYEKADAEANAEDKLKCRRYLQATLNNIYKDINLLSMKNSIRVKSWDDINKDILDPRCLRDSKMAATVSPIIHENMRNEIEKLKDGSTIIASLSGGVDSMVALYLCKYIKDTYNPRKIKNIIAIHINYNNREHSGDELDFVNYYCNKLGVKLYFRTIKEISRNNCLHNGLRDLYEDITKNIRYDMYRLNIKNDSDRTYILLGHNKDDCFENVITNISNKSNYNNLCGMEVLKEIEGMPFWRPLLNIEKRHILDCANINKIPYLYDSTPAWSVRGKIRDTVRPSLLLLKNNEGIEDNSMIDSFFYLRDYIANTQDIFYELIIKNLISKINCEEAENSSKYIAEYSKTELLSLKYIVIAKIFFDKLNIRYSHKAIKDFCEYIGSIKAQQGRKFILSKSCIIDIKINSKNNNYYNIIIT
;
A
#
# COMPACT_ATOMS: atom_id res chain seq x y z
N MET A 1 -21.68 -31.96 -33.42
CA MET A 1 -22.09 -30.64 -33.96
C MET A 1 -22.85 -29.82 -32.92
N TYR A 2 -23.91 -30.34 -32.31
CA TYR A 2 -24.68 -29.63 -31.28
C TYR A 2 -23.83 -29.14 -30.10
N ASP A 3 -22.91 -29.97 -29.60
CA ASP A 3 -22.09 -29.58 -28.44
C ASP A 3 -21.09 -28.45 -28.75
N LEU A 4 -20.51 -28.45 -29.96
CA LEU A 4 -19.62 -27.37 -30.42
C LEU A 4 -20.38 -26.05 -30.58
N GLN A 5 -21.65 -26.12 -30.98
CA GLN A 5 -22.52 -24.95 -31.06
C GLN A 5 -22.79 -24.37 -29.66
N SER A 6 -23.08 -25.22 -28.67
CA SER A 6 -23.27 -24.75 -27.28
C SER A 6 -22.02 -24.15 -26.66
N LEU A 7 -20.82 -24.62 -27.03
CA LEU A 7 -19.57 -23.98 -26.60
C LEU A 7 -19.38 -22.60 -27.25
N ARG A 8 -19.77 -22.42 -28.52
CA ARG A 8 -19.76 -21.09 -29.16
C ARG A 8 -20.76 -20.15 -28.50
N GLU A 9 -21.95 -20.64 -28.16
CA GLU A 9 -22.95 -19.89 -27.40
C GLU A 9 -22.41 -19.46 -26.03
N LEU A 10 -21.68 -20.34 -25.31
CA LEU A 10 -21.00 -19.97 -24.07
C LEU A 10 -20.05 -18.79 -24.29
N TYR A 11 -19.20 -18.85 -25.31
CA TYR A 11 -18.29 -17.75 -25.65
C TYR A 11 -19.07 -16.44 -25.90
N ASP A 12 -20.05 -16.46 -26.80
CA ASP A 12 -20.77 -15.25 -27.23
C ASP A 12 -21.59 -14.67 -26.06
N GLU A 13 -22.25 -15.49 -25.24
CA GLU A 13 -22.96 -15.03 -24.04
C GLU A 13 -22.00 -14.48 -22.98
N TRP A 14 -20.87 -15.14 -22.75
CA TRP A 14 -19.90 -14.75 -21.74
C TRP A 14 -19.31 -13.36 -22.01
N PHE A 15 -18.87 -13.10 -23.25
CA PHE A 15 -18.28 -11.81 -23.60
C PHE A 15 -19.30 -10.69 -23.82
N SER A 16 -20.57 -11.04 -24.11
CA SER A 16 -21.66 -10.08 -24.22
C SER A 16 -22.22 -9.62 -22.86
N ASN A 17 -21.98 -10.38 -21.79
CA ASN A 17 -22.55 -10.13 -20.46
C ASN A 17 -21.45 -10.05 -19.37
N ARG A 18 -20.91 -8.85 -19.14
CA ARG A 18 -19.83 -8.62 -18.14
C ARG A 18 -20.23 -9.01 -16.70
N ASP A 19 -21.51 -9.02 -16.37
CA ASP A 19 -22.02 -9.45 -15.06
C ASP A 19 -21.77 -10.94 -14.77
N TYR A 20 -21.48 -11.74 -15.81
CA TYR A 20 -21.23 -13.18 -15.68
C TYR A 20 -19.82 -13.48 -15.15
N TRP A 21 -18.89 -12.53 -15.18
CA TRP A 21 -17.48 -12.83 -14.95
C TRP A 21 -17.13 -13.00 -13.47
N PHE A 22 -17.21 -11.93 -12.68
CA PHE A 22 -16.70 -11.90 -11.30
C PHE A 22 -17.73 -11.48 -10.26
N TYR A 23 -18.95 -11.12 -10.69
CA TYR A 23 -20.00 -10.69 -9.77
C TYR A 23 -20.63 -11.91 -9.08
N LYS A 24 -20.72 -11.88 -7.75
CA LYS A 24 -21.35 -12.96 -6.97
C LYS A 24 -22.86 -12.82 -7.02
N ASN A 25 -23.51 -13.52 -7.95
CA ASN A 25 -24.97 -13.56 -8.07
C ASN A 25 -25.43 -15.00 -8.26
N SER A 26 -26.11 -15.54 -7.25
CA SER A 26 -26.57 -16.93 -7.23
C SER A 26 -27.49 -17.27 -8.41
N LYS A 27 -28.32 -16.33 -8.87
CA LYS A 27 -29.22 -16.57 -10.02
C LYS A 27 -28.44 -16.72 -11.32
N ILE A 28 -27.40 -15.89 -11.52
CA ILE A 28 -26.53 -15.97 -12.69
C ILE A 28 -25.68 -17.24 -12.63
N ASP A 29 -25.11 -17.55 -11.46
CA ASP A 29 -24.30 -18.75 -11.26
C ASP A 29 -25.11 -20.02 -11.57
N VAL A 30 -26.34 -20.15 -11.04
CA VAL A 30 -27.30 -21.23 -11.35
C VAL A 30 -27.53 -21.34 -12.87
N TYR A 31 -27.91 -20.23 -13.52
CA TYR A 31 -28.21 -20.20 -14.95
C TYR A 31 -27.03 -20.71 -15.81
N LEU A 32 -25.83 -20.19 -15.55
CA LEU A 32 -24.62 -20.55 -16.31
C LEU A 32 -24.25 -22.03 -16.10
N CYS A 33 -24.36 -22.52 -14.87
CA CYS A 33 -24.05 -23.90 -14.53
C CYS A 33 -25.04 -24.87 -15.16
N ASP A 34 -26.34 -24.66 -14.99
CA ASP A 34 -27.38 -25.54 -15.54
C ASP A 34 -27.31 -25.62 -17.07
N LYS A 35 -26.95 -24.50 -17.71
CA LYS A 35 -26.85 -24.41 -19.16
C LYS A 35 -25.58 -25.08 -19.70
N TYR A 36 -24.42 -24.80 -19.10
CA TYR A 36 -23.13 -25.11 -19.73
C TYR A 36 -22.29 -26.18 -19.03
N TYR A 37 -22.44 -26.42 -17.73
CA TYR A 37 -21.54 -27.32 -16.98
C TYR A 37 -21.56 -28.76 -17.52
N LYS A 38 -22.70 -29.23 -18.04
CA LYS A 38 -22.84 -30.57 -18.66
C LYS A 38 -21.87 -30.83 -19.83
N TYR A 39 -21.29 -29.79 -20.43
CA TYR A 39 -20.31 -29.91 -21.51
C TYR A 39 -18.86 -30.00 -21.00
N ILE A 40 -18.63 -30.10 -19.69
CA ILE A 40 -17.25 -30.14 -19.16
C ILE A 40 -16.50 -31.41 -19.58
N GLU A 41 -17.19 -32.55 -19.69
CA GLU A 41 -16.57 -33.85 -20.03
C GLU A 41 -16.07 -33.91 -21.47
N ILE A 42 -16.76 -33.28 -22.42
CA ILE A 42 -16.35 -33.30 -23.83
C ILE A 42 -15.05 -32.53 -24.09
N THR A 43 -14.62 -31.68 -23.15
CA THR A 43 -13.38 -30.90 -23.30
C THR A 43 -12.14 -31.78 -23.44
N GLU A 44 -12.15 -33.01 -22.90
CA GLU A 44 -11.02 -33.95 -23.03
C GLU A 44 -10.83 -34.41 -24.48
N ASN A 45 -11.91 -34.78 -25.16
CA ASN A 45 -11.86 -35.16 -26.57
C ASN A 45 -11.48 -33.97 -27.45
N ILE A 46 -12.02 -32.78 -27.14
CA ILE A 46 -11.65 -31.54 -27.85
C ILE A 46 -10.15 -31.27 -27.70
N TYR A 47 -9.60 -31.43 -26.50
CA TYR A 47 -8.17 -31.23 -26.24
C TYR A 47 -7.29 -32.16 -27.09
N GLU A 48 -7.59 -33.47 -27.10
CA GLU A 48 -6.80 -34.44 -27.86
C GLU A 48 -6.85 -34.19 -29.37
N ASN A 49 -8.01 -33.81 -29.92
CA ASN A 49 -8.11 -33.43 -31.33
C ASN A 49 -7.36 -32.13 -31.62
N TYR A 50 -7.49 -31.12 -30.76
CA TYR A 50 -6.86 -29.82 -30.94
C TYR A 50 -5.34 -29.89 -30.87
N LYS A 51 -4.81 -30.69 -29.95
CA LYS A 51 -3.38 -30.94 -29.79
C LYS A 51 -2.73 -31.53 -31.04
N ASN A 52 -3.47 -32.37 -31.77
CA ASN A 52 -2.97 -33.03 -32.98
C ASN A 52 -3.18 -32.20 -34.25
N ASN A 53 -4.20 -31.33 -34.29
CA ASN A 53 -4.46 -30.44 -35.40
C ASN A 53 -5.01 -29.09 -34.92
N LEU A 54 -4.14 -28.08 -34.93
CA LEU A 54 -4.43 -26.76 -34.38
C LEU A 54 -5.48 -25.98 -35.17
N CYS A 55 -5.74 -26.35 -36.43
CA CYS A 55 -6.79 -25.73 -37.25
C CYS A 55 -8.15 -26.45 -37.13
N HIS A 56 -8.24 -27.49 -36.31
CA HIS A 56 -9.45 -28.32 -36.23
C HIS A 56 -10.63 -27.60 -35.53
N TYR A 57 -10.35 -26.66 -34.62
CA TYR A 57 -11.38 -25.87 -33.94
C TYR A 57 -11.10 -24.38 -34.06
N GLU A 58 -12.16 -23.59 -34.06
CA GLU A 58 -12.07 -22.12 -33.99
C GLU A 58 -11.62 -21.67 -32.59
N ASP A 59 -10.91 -20.54 -32.54
CA ASP A 59 -10.44 -19.91 -31.31
C ASP A 59 -11.54 -19.72 -30.27
N LYS A 60 -12.74 -19.29 -30.70
CA LYS A 60 -13.91 -19.14 -29.84
C LYS A 60 -14.25 -20.43 -29.08
N THR A 61 -14.19 -21.58 -29.75
CA THR A 61 -14.48 -22.88 -29.14
C THR A 61 -13.43 -23.23 -28.10
N ILE A 62 -12.16 -22.92 -28.36
CA ILE A 62 -11.06 -23.17 -27.42
C ILE A 62 -11.15 -22.25 -26.21
N ILE A 63 -11.42 -20.95 -26.42
CA ILE A 63 -11.64 -19.99 -25.34
C ILE A 63 -12.86 -20.39 -24.50
N ALA A 64 -13.94 -20.87 -25.12
CA ALA A 64 -15.08 -21.42 -24.39
C ALA A 64 -14.70 -22.61 -23.51
N CYS A 65 -13.84 -23.51 -24.00
CA CYS A 65 -13.32 -24.62 -23.19
C CYS A 65 -12.51 -24.11 -21.99
N ILE A 66 -11.68 -23.09 -22.18
CA ILE A 66 -10.93 -22.44 -21.08
C ILE A 66 -11.90 -21.84 -20.06
N ILE A 67 -12.93 -21.11 -20.50
CA ILE A 67 -13.97 -20.52 -19.62
C ILE A 67 -14.75 -21.61 -18.89
N LEU A 68 -15.14 -22.67 -19.58
CA LEU A 68 -15.89 -23.79 -19.01
C LEU A 68 -15.09 -24.49 -17.90
N LEU A 69 -13.83 -24.79 -18.18
CA LEU A 69 -12.94 -25.46 -17.24
C LEU A 69 -12.56 -24.54 -16.07
N ASP A 70 -12.18 -23.29 -16.32
CA ASP A 70 -11.64 -22.42 -15.26
C ASP A 70 -12.70 -21.58 -14.55
N GLN A 71 -13.70 -21.05 -15.26
CA GLN A 71 -14.73 -20.17 -14.68
C GLN A 71 -15.99 -20.94 -14.31
N ILE A 72 -16.62 -21.65 -15.24
CA ILE A 72 -17.92 -22.31 -14.96
C ILE A 72 -17.78 -23.35 -13.85
N SER A 73 -16.66 -24.08 -13.77
CA SER A 73 -16.37 -24.97 -12.64
C SER A 73 -16.35 -24.22 -11.29
N ARG A 74 -15.84 -22.99 -11.22
CA ARG A 74 -15.88 -22.16 -10.00
C ARG A 74 -17.27 -21.67 -9.67
N HIS A 75 -18.08 -21.31 -10.67
CA HIS A 75 -19.49 -20.97 -10.47
C HIS A 75 -20.26 -22.18 -9.94
N PHE A 76 -20.02 -23.37 -10.51
CA PHE A 76 -20.62 -24.62 -10.07
C PHE A 76 -20.26 -24.94 -8.62
N LYS A 77 -18.97 -24.76 -8.26
CA LYS A 77 -18.49 -24.91 -6.88
C LYS A 77 -19.18 -23.98 -5.89
N ARG A 78 -19.53 -22.76 -6.31
CA ARG A 78 -20.21 -21.78 -5.44
C ARG A 78 -21.65 -22.16 -5.14
N VAL A 79 -22.34 -22.86 -6.05
CA VAL A 79 -23.80 -23.07 -5.99
C VAL A 79 -24.19 -24.51 -5.66
N TYR A 80 -23.49 -25.50 -6.22
CA TYR A 80 -23.95 -26.89 -6.24
C TYR A 80 -23.05 -27.86 -5.48
N ASP A 81 -21.74 -27.79 -5.65
CA ASP A 81 -20.84 -28.85 -5.14
C ASP A 81 -19.52 -28.30 -4.57
N THR A 82 -19.29 -28.52 -3.28
CA THR A 82 -18.04 -28.11 -2.61
C THR A 82 -16.85 -29.02 -2.91
N ASN A 83 -17.06 -30.21 -3.47
CA ASN A 83 -16.04 -31.26 -3.61
C ASN A 83 -15.33 -31.29 -4.97
N ILE A 84 -15.78 -30.53 -5.97
CA ILE A 84 -15.08 -30.51 -7.26
C ILE A 84 -13.66 -29.92 -7.14
N ASP A 85 -12.73 -30.53 -7.87
CA ASP A 85 -11.33 -30.12 -7.95
C ASP A 85 -11.13 -29.02 -9.00
N ILE A 86 -11.41 -27.79 -8.59
CA ILE A 86 -11.18 -26.58 -9.39
C ILE A 86 -9.71 -26.37 -9.76
N VAL A 87 -8.76 -26.98 -9.02
CA VAL A 87 -7.33 -26.86 -9.33
C VAL A 87 -7.02 -27.72 -10.56
N GLU A 88 -7.54 -28.95 -10.60
CA GLU A 88 -7.37 -29.83 -11.75
C GLU A 88 -8.04 -29.27 -13.01
N PHE A 89 -9.23 -28.69 -12.89
CA PHE A 89 -9.85 -28.02 -14.04
C PHE A 89 -9.05 -26.81 -14.53
N SER A 90 -8.49 -25.99 -13.64
CA SER A 90 -7.58 -24.90 -14.05
C SER A 90 -6.31 -25.42 -14.73
N ARG A 91 -5.77 -26.59 -14.35
CA ARG A 91 -4.65 -27.23 -15.07
C ARG A 91 -5.05 -27.65 -16.48
N LYS A 92 -6.22 -28.27 -16.65
CA LYS A 92 -6.77 -28.59 -17.97
C LYS A 92 -6.97 -27.33 -18.82
N ALA A 93 -7.44 -26.24 -18.22
CA ALA A 93 -7.57 -24.95 -18.90
C ALA A 93 -6.22 -24.38 -19.37
N ILE A 94 -5.16 -24.48 -18.54
CA ILE A 94 -3.79 -24.09 -18.94
C ILE A 94 -3.31 -24.88 -20.16
N ASN A 95 -3.61 -26.17 -20.25
CA ASN A 95 -3.21 -26.97 -21.41
C ASN A 95 -3.79 -26.40 -22.72
N PHE A 96 -5.07 -26.00 -22.71
CA PHE A 96 -5.67 -25.29 -23.84
C PHE A 96 -5.00 -23.94 -24.08
N SER A 97 -4.77 -23.14 -23.04
CA SER A 97 -4.10 -21.84 -23.17
C SER A 97 -2.71 -21.97 -23.79
N ASN A 98 -1.90 -22.94 -23.37
CA ASN A 98 -0.56 -23.21 -23.91
C ASN A 98 -0.62 -23.48 -25.42
N ILE A 99 -1.50 -24.38 -25.86
CA ILE A 99 -1.63 -24.72 -27.28
C ILE A 99 -2.16 -23.53 -28.09
N LEU A 100 -3.17 -22.84 -27.56
CA LEU A 100 -3.81 -21.70 -28.23
C LEU A 100 -2.81 -20.55 -28.47
N LEU A 101 -1.94 -20.28 -27.48
CA LEU A 101 -0.91 -19.23 -27.54
C LEU A 101 0.30 -19.64 -28.40
N LEU A 102 0.59 -20.93 -28.55
CA LEU A 102 1.65 -21.44 -29.42
C LEU A 102 1.25 -21.51 -30.91
N HIS A 103 -0.05 -21.59 -31.19
CA HIS A 103 -0.58 -21.62 -32.56
C HIS A 103 -0.31 -20.28 -33.26
N ASP A 104 0.58 -20.33 -34.26
CA ASP A 104 1.13 -19.20 -35.04
C ASP A 104 1.89 -18.15 -34.22
N GLY A 105 3.18 -17.99 -34.54
CA GLY A 105 4.09 -17.03 -33.92
C GLY A 105 3.46 -15.64 -33.79
N CYS A 106 3.21 -15.25 -32.54
CA CYS A 106 2.56 -14.03 -32.07
C CYS A 106 2.38 -12.93 -33.14
N ARG A 107 1.27 -12.98 -33.88
CA ARG A 107 0.76 -11.79 -34.55
C ARG A 107 0.03 -10.96 -33.51
N ASP A 108 0.54 -9.75 -33.30
CA ASP A 108 -0.18 -8.63 -32.73
C ASP A 108 -1.64 -8.64 -33.24
N ASN A 109 -2.61 -8.60 -32.31
CA ASN A 109 -4.06 -8.43 -32.54
C ASN A 109 -4.92 -9.68 -32.87
N ARG A 110 -4.47 -10.92 -32.61
CA ARG A 110 -5.35 -12.11 -32.76
C ARG A 110 -6.52 -12.13 -31.76
N PHE A 111 -6.27 -11.70 -30.53
CA PHE A 111 -7.24 -11.72 -29.43
C PHE A 111 -7.47 -10.32 -28.88
N THR A 112 -8.70 -10.04 -28.47
CA THR A 112 -9.05 -8.87 -27.69
C THR A 112 -8.44 -8.95 -26.28
N ILE A 113 -8.31 -7.80 -25.59
CA ILE A 113 -7.82 -7.77 -24.21
C ILE A 113 -8.71 -8.59 -23.26
N ASP A 114 -10.02 -8.61 -23.52
CA ASP A 114 -10.97 -9.40 -22.72
C ASP A 114 -10.72 -10.90 -22.93
N GLU A 115 -10.55 -11.37 -24.18
CA GLU A 115 -10.19 -12.77 -24.46
C GLU A 115 -8.86 -13.18 -23.83
N LEU A 116 -7.81 -12.36 -24.02
CA LEU A 116 -6.50 -12.59 -23.40
C LEU A 116 -6.61 -12.70 -21.88
N SER A 117 -7.49 -11.89 -21.27
CA SER A 117 -7.69 -11.91 -19.82
C SER A 117 -8.17 -13.26 -19.35
N PHE A 118 -9.04 -13.94 -20.10
CA PHE A 118 -9.53 -15.29 -19.77
C PHE A 118 -8.58 -16.40 -20.22
N ILE A 119 -7.82 -16.22 -21.30
CA ILE A 119 -6.78 -17.18 -21.72
C ILE A 119 -5.68 -17.27 -20.65
N TYR A 120 -5.29 -16.14 -20.05
CA TYR A 120 -4.26 -16.08 -19.02
C TYR A 120 -4.77 -16.29 -17.58
N LEU A 121 -6.09 -16.22 -17.37
CA LEU A 121 -6.69 -16.33 -16.05
C LEU A 121 -6.37 -17.63 -15.29
N PRO A 122 -6.32 -18.82 -15.93
CA PRO A 122 -5.98 -20.07 -15.26
C PRO A 122 -4.60 -20.03 -14.58
N TYR A 123 -3.58 -19.41 -15.19
CA TYR A 123 -2.24 -19.27 -14.60
C TYR A 123 -2.28 -18.47 -13.30
N ARG A 124 -3.09 -17.39 -13.26
CA ARG A 124 -3.31 -16.60 -12.05
C ARG A 124 -3.97 -17.43 -10.95
N HIS A 125 -4.96 -18.26 -11.29
CA HIS A 125 -5.62 -19.13 -10.32
C HIS A 125 -4.72 -20.21 -9.74
N LEU A 126 -3.82 -20.78 -10.56
CA LEU A 126 -2.81 -21.74 -10.10
C LEU A 126 -1.58 -21.08 -9.45
N LYS A 127 -1.47 -19.76 -9.53
CA LYS A 127 -0.34 -18.97 -9.04
C LYS A 127 1.00 -19.42 -9.63
N ASP A 128 1.02 -19.66 -10.93
CA ASP A 128 2.26 -19.92 -11.68
C ASP A 128 3.09 -18.64 -11.79
N ILE A 129 4.01 -18.42 -10.84
CA ILE A 129 4.72 -17.14 -10.68
C ILE A 129 5.57 -16.80 -11.91
N ASP A 130 6.26 -17.78 -12.47
CA ASP A 130 7.15 -17.55 -13.62
C ASP A 130 6.33 -17.12 -14.84
N LYS A 131 5.21 -17.82 -15.11
CA LYS A 131 4.31 -17.43 -16.19
C LYS A 131 3.62 -16.10 -15.94
N ILE A 132 3.30 -15.78 -14.68
CA ILE A 132 2.69 -14.49 -14.34
C ILE A 132 3.64 -13.31 -14.59
N TYR A 133 4.95 -13.47 -14.39
CA TYR A 133 5.92 -12.42 -14.76
C TYR A 133 5.92 -12.15 -16.26
N GLU A 134 5.87 -13.21 -17.07
CA GLU A 134 5.73 -13.09 -18.53
C GLU A 134 4.43 -12.37 -18.90
N ILE A 135 3.31 -12.77 -18.30
CA ILE A 135 1.99 -12.16 -18.54
C ILE A 135 1.98 -10.67 -18.17
N ILE A 136 2.61 -10.28 -17.07
CA ILE A 136 2.70 -8.86 -16.69
C ILE A 136 3.47 -8.06 -17.74
N GLY A 137 4.58 -8.61 -18.27
CA GLY A 137 5.32 -8.01 -19.38
C GLY A 137 4.43 -7.78 -20.60
N ILE A 138 3.71 -8.81 -21.04
CA ILE A 138 2.77 -8.74 -22.16
C ILE A 138 1.71 -7.66 -21.95
N TYR A 139 1.11 -7.57 -20.76
CA TYR A 139 0.08 -6.57 -20.48
C TYR A 139 0.61 -5.14 -20.37
N ILE A 140 1.89 -4.96 -20.02
CA ILE A 140 2.54 -3.64 -20.07
C ILE A 140 2.72 -3.22 -21.53
N GLU A 141 3.20 -4.11 -22.40
CA GLU A 141 3.35 -3.85 -23.84
C GLU A 141 1.99 -3.52 -24.50
N LEU A 142 0.95 -4.31 -24.21
CA LEU A 142 -0.41 -4.04 -24.69
C LEU A 142 -0.97 -2.71 -24.18
N TYR A 143 -0.65 -2.32 -22.95
CA TYR A 143 -1.05 -1.04 -22.39
C TYR A 143 -0.39 0.14 -23.09
N GLU A 144 0.92 0.03 -23.39
CA GLU A 144 1.67 1.06 -24.11
C GLU A 144 1.21 1.20 -25.56
N LYS A 145 0.93 0.07 -26.22
CA LYS A 145 0.34 0.06 -27.57
C LYS A 145 -1.02 0.74 -27.59
N ALA A 146 -1.92 0.39 -26.67
CA ALA A 146 -3.24 1.00 -26.57
C ALA A 146 -3.16 2.52 -26.28
N ASP A 147 -2.16 2.96 -25.52
CA ASP A 147 -1.92 4.38 -25.29
C ASP A 147 -1.46 5.11 -26.56
N ALA A 148 -0.51 4.52 -27.30
CA ALA A 148 -0.04 5.06 -28.58
C ALA A 148 -1.15 5.15 -29.64
N GLU A 149 -2.08 4.19 -29.64
CA GLU A 149 -3.24 4.15 -30.52
C GLU A 149 -4.43 5.00 -30.01
N ALA A 150 -4.29 5.68 -28.88
CA ALA A 150 -5.36 6.44 -28.20
C ALA A 150 -6.63 5.61 -27.89
N ASN A 151 -6.48 4.30 -27.70
CA ASN A 151 -7.54 3.37 -27.33
C ASN A 151 -7.72 3.33 -25.80
N ALA A 152 -8.54 4.26 -25.29
CA ALA A 152 -8.76 4.41 -23.86
C ALA A 152 -9.43 3.19 -23.20
N GLU A 153 -10.25 2.43 -23.93
CA GLU A 153 -10.94 1.25 -23.38
C GLU A 153 -9.94 0.11 -23.12
N ASP A 154 -9.12 -0.24 -24.10
CA ASP A 154 -8.13 -1.32 -23.95
C ASP A 154 -7.04 -0.94 -22.96
N LYS A 155 -6.61 0.33 -22.94
CA LYS A 155 -5.71 0.87 -21.92
C LYS A 155 -6.28 0.64 -20.50
N LEU A 156 -7.57 0.91 -20.30
CA LEU A 156 -8.23 0.69 -19.00
C LEU A 156 -8.34 -0.80 -18.67
N LYS A 157 -8.66 -1.67 -19.65
CA LYS A 157 -8.72 -3.12 -19.46
C LYS A 157 -7.36 -3.69 -19.04
N CYS A 158 -6.29 -3.32 -19.73
CA CYS A 158 -4.92 -3.74 -19.38
C CYS A 158 -4.54 -3.32 -17.96
N ARG A 159 -4.80 -2.06 -17.59
CA ARG A 159 -4.54 -1.56 -16.23
C ARG A 159 -5.30 -2.35 -15.16
N ARG A 160 -6.58 -2.64 -15.40
CA ARG A 160 -7.41 -3.42 -14.46
C ARG A 160 -6.87 -4.84 -14.29
N TYR A 161 -6.45 -5.47 -15.39
CA TYR A 161 -5.85 -6.80 -15.34
C TYR A 161 -4.54 -6.79 -14.54
N LEU A 162 -3.60 -5.89 -14.87
CA LEU A 162 -2.33 -5.72 -14.14
C LEU A 162 -2.57 -5.53 -12.65
N GLN A 163 -3.47 -4.62 -12.28
CA GLN A 163 -3.81 -4.36 -10.89
C GLN A 163 -4.36 -5.59 -10.18
N ALA A 164 -5.30 -6.32 -10.81
CA ALA A 164 -5.88 -7.52 -10.22
C ALA A 164 -4.84 -8.64 -10.05
N THR A 165 -3.99 -8.85 -11.06
CA THR A 165 -2.95 -9.88 -11.07
C THR A 165 -1.87 -9.60 -10.03
N LEU A 166 -1.34 -8.38 -10.00
CA LEU A 166 -0.34 -7.97 -9.00
C LEU A 166 -0.88 -8.08 -7.58
N ASN A 167 -2.11 -7.62 -7.32
CA ASN A 167 -2.73 -7.73 -6.00
C ASN A 167 -3.04 -9.17 -5.58
N ASN A 168 -3.20 -10.08 -6.53
CA ASN A 168 -3.46 -11.49 -6.26
C ASN A 168 -2.20 -12.25 -5.80
N ILE A 169 -1.04 -11.94 -6.38
CA ILE A 169 0.18 -12.75 -6.23
C ILE A 169 1.17 -12.26 -5.18
N TYR A 170 1.20 -10.95 -4.87
CA TYR A 170 2.33 -10.38 -4.12
C TYR A 170 2.52 -11.00 -2.73
N LYS A 171 1.42 -11.41 -2.07
CA LYS A 171 1.45 -12.06 -0.75
C LYS A 171 2.11 -13.43 -0.81
N ASP A 172 1.80 -14.21 -1.85
CA ASP A 172 2.42 -15.52 -2.05
C ASP A 172 3.91 -15.39 -2.33
N ILE A 173 4.30 -14.41 -3.16
CA ILE A 173 5.72 -14.15 -3.45
C ILE A 173 6.45 -13.65 -2.19
N ASN A 174 5.81 -12.82 -1.36
CA ASN A 174 6.36 -12.41 -0.07
C ASN A 174 6.57 -13.60 0.87
N LEU A 175 5.59 -14.50 0.99
CA LEU A 175 5.70 -15.74 1.77
C LEU A 175 6.86 -16.63 1.30
N LEU A 176 7.07 -16.74 -0.02
CA LEU A 176 8.23 -17.44 -0.57
C LEU A 176 9.53 -16.71 -0.24
N SER A 177 9.53 -15.38 -0.34
CA SER A 177 10.70 -14.54 -0.07
C SER A 177 11.16 -14.63 1.39
N MET A 178 10.26 -14.93 2.33
CA MET A 178 10.60 -15.20 3.73
C MET A 178 11.49 -16.43 3.93
N LYS A 179 11.51 -17.36 2.97
CA LYS A 179 12.35 -18.55 2.98
C LYS A 179 13.69 -18.34 2.25
N ASN A 180 13.85 -17.24 1.53
CA ASN A 180 15.08 -16.95 0.82
C ASN A 180 16.24 -16.74 1.79
N SER A 181 17.41 -17.22 1.39
CA SER A 181 18.67 -16.93 2.05
C SER A 181 19.69 -16.54 0.99
N ILE A 182 20.58 -15.63 1.34
CA ILE A 182 21.67 -15.19 0.47
C ILE A 182 22.98 -15.31 1.24
N ARG A 183 24.00 -15.84 0.57
CA ARG A 183 25.32 -16.04 1.17
C ARG A 183 25.87 -14.69 1.59
N VAL A 184 26.38 -14.62 2.82
CA VAL A 184 27.03 -13.40 3.31
C VAL A 184 28.38 -13.26 2.62
N LYS A 185 28.55 -12.17 1.85
CA LYS A 185 29.84 -11.77 1.28
C LYS A 185 30.76 -11.20 2.35
N SER A 186 32.08 -11.39 2.20
CA SER A 186 33.05 -10.73 3.07
C SER A 186 33.12 -9.24 2.75
N TRP A 187 33.67 -8.42 3.66
CA TRP A 187 33.86 -6.99 3.38
C TRP A 187 34.70 -6.74 2.12
N ASP A 188 35.68 -7.59 1.85
CA ASP A 188 36.57 -7.48 0.69
C ASP A 188 35.83 -7.73 -0.63
N ASP A 189 34.74 -8.52 -0.60
CA ASP A 189 33.91 -8.84 -1.76
C ASP A 189 32.73 -7.87 -1.98
N ILE A 190 32.46 -6.98 -1.01
CA ILE A 190 31.42 -5.95 -1.18
C ILE A 190 31.85 -4.95 -2.25
N ASN A 191 30.96 -4.59 -3.17
CA ASN A 191 31.20 -3.47 -4.08
C ASN A 191 31.25 -2.16 -3.26
N LYS A 192 32.35 -1.42 -3.30
CA LYS A 192 32.50 -0.17 -2.53
C LYS A 192 31.98 1.06 -3.28
N ASP A 193 31.78 0.95 -4.59
CA ASP A 193 31.34 2.07 -5.43
C ASP A 193 29.88 2.47 -5.15
N ILE A 194 29.11 1.57 -4.55
CA ILE A 194 27.73 1.84 -4.08
C ILE A 194 27.67 2.57 -2.74
N LEU A 195 28.79 2.67 -2.02
CA LEU A 195 28.87 3.30 -0.71
C LEU A 195 29.21 4.78 -0.83
N ASP A 196 28.66 5.58 0.09
CA ASP A 196 29.02 6.98 0.16
C ASP A 196 30.49 7.14 0.61
N PRO A 197 31.37 7.82 -0.15
CA PRO A 197 32.79 7.91 0.16
C PRO A 197 33.09 8.53 1.51
N ARG A 198 32.16 9.32 2.07
CA ARG A 198 32.30 9.91 3.40
C ARG A 198 32.39 8.85 4.50
N CYS A 199 31.73 7.70 4.32
CA CYS A 199 31.75 6.61 5.30
C CYS A 199 33.04 5.77 5.28
N LEU A 200 33.83 5.87 4.21
CA LEU A 200 35.07 5.10 4.01
C LEU A 200 36.33 5.87 4.43
N ARG A 201 36.22 7.19 4.66
CA ARG A 201 37.35 8.00 5.09
C ARG A 201 37.61 7.77 6.58
N ASP A 202 38.86 7.49 6.95
CA ASP A 202 39.27 7.53 8.36
C ASP A 202 39.21 8.99 8.85
N SER A 203 38.12 9.37 9.50
CA SER A 203 38.03 10.68 10.13
C SER A 203 38.91 10.65 11.40
N LYS A 204 39.99 11.45 11.40
CA LYS A 204 40.81 11.71 12.59
C LYS A 204 40.11 12.64 13.59
N MET A 205 38.90 13.11 13.29
CA MET A 205 38.15 14.09 14.06
C MET A 205 36.72 13.61 14.29
N ALA A 206 36.50 12.89 15.39
CA ALA A 206 35.22 12.88 16.10
C ALA A 206 35.41 12.21 17.46
N ALA A 207 36.21 12.85 18.32
CA ALA A 207 36.45 12.38 19.68
C ALA A 207 35.31 12.81 20.62
N THR A 208 34.05 12.48 20.29
CA THR A 208 32.95 12.30 21.25
C THR A 208 31.70 11.88 20.48
N VAL A 209 31.10 10.75 20.88
CA VAL A 209 29.71 10.42 20.55
C VAL A 209 28.87 11.65 20.88
N SER A 210 28.02 12.13 19.97
CA SER A 210 27.00 13.11 20.37
C SER A 210 26.07 12.40 21.37
N PRO A 211 26.16 12.68 22.69
CA PRO A 211 25.46 11.87 23.70
C PRO A 211 23.95 11.86 23.45
N ILE A 212 23.46 12.93 22.80
CA ILE A 212 22.07 13.17 22.48
C ILE A 212 21.42 12.05 21.65
N ILE A 213 22.11 11.47 20.65
CA ILE A 213 21.47 10.47 19.77
C ILE A 213 21.31 9.12 20.49
N HIS A 214 22.30 8.75 21.31
CA HIS A 214 22.24 7.55 22.13
C HIS A 214 21.23 7.70 23.27
N GLU A 215 21.21 8.86 23.93
CA GLU A 215 20.25 9.17 25.00
C GLU A 215 18.81 9.22 24.46
N ASN A 216 18.59 9.89 23.33
CA ASN A 216 17.28 9.91 22.67
C ASN A 216 16.80 8.50 22.30
N MET A 217 17.63 7.70 21.63
CA MET A 217 17.25 6.31 21.29
C MET A 217 16.97 5.49 22.55
N ARG A 218 17.75 5.67 23.62
CA ARG A 218 17.53 4.97 24.90
C ARG A 218 16.18 5.35 25.51
N ASN A 219 15.87 6.65 25.59
CA ASN A 219 14.61 7.15 26.12
C ASN A 219 13.42 6.63 25.31
N GLU A 220 13.55 6.54 23.98
CA GLU A 220 12.51 5.97 23.12
C GLU A 220 12.34 4.46 23.30
N ILE A 221 13.43 3.71 23.53
CA ILE A 221 13.37 2.27 23.83
C ILE A 221 12.70 2.01 25.18
N GLU A 222 12.95 2.84 26.20
CA GLU A 222 12.35 2.69 27.53
C GLU A 222 10.82 2.85 27.51
N LYS A 223 10.28 3.63 26.57
CA LYS A 223 8.83 3.78 26.35
C LYS A 223 8.18 2.54 25.72
N LEU A 224 8.97 1.62 25.15
CA LEU A 224 8.45 0.38 24.59
C LEU A 224 8.08 -0.60 25.70
N LYS A 225 7.13 -1.49 25.37
CA LYS A 225 6.78 -2.61 26.24
C LYS A 225 7.97 -3.56 26.42
N ASP A 226 8.05 -4.20 27.59
CA ASP A 226 9.08 -5.20 27.83
C ASP A 226 8.90 -6.42 26.90
N GLY A 227 10.02 -7.01 26.48
CA GLY A 227 10.03 -8.14 25.56
C GLY A 227 9.65 -7.80 24.11
N SER A 228 9.80 -6.54 23.70
CA SER A 228 9.44 -6.08 22.36
C SER A 228 10.25 -6.75 21.25
N THR A 229 9.62 -6.93 20.09
CA THR A 229 10.28 -7.30 18.84
C THR A 229 10.35 -6.10 17.91
N ILE A 230 11.53 -5.80 17.39
CA ILE A 230 11.75 -4.69 16.45
C ILE A 230 11.93 -5.23 15.04
N ILE A 231 11.14 -4.69 14.11
CA ILE A 231 11.24 -4.94 12.67
C ILE A 231 11.85 -3.70 12.03
N ALA A 232 13.14 -3.72 11.73
CA ALA A 232 13.84 -2.61 11.11
C ALA A 232 13.62 -2.58 9.59
N SER A 233 12.98 -1.54 9.09
CA SER A 233 12.87 -1.24 7.66
C SER A 233 14.18 -0.66 7.14
N LEU A 234 14.97 -1.48 6.46
CA LEU A 234 16.35 -1.16 6.11
C LEU A 234 16.48 -0.81 4.62
N SER A 235 16.75 0.45 4.31
CA SER A 235 17.00 0.91 2.94
C SER A 235 18.48 0.86 2.54
N GLY A 236 19.38 0.71 3.52
CA GLY A 236 20.84 0.81 3.32
C GLY A 236 21.38 2.24 3.37
N GLY A 237 20.51 3.24 3.36
CA GLY A 237 20.89 4.64 3.58
C GLY A 237 21.24 4.92 5.05
N VAL A 238 22.03 5.96 5.29
CA VAL A 238 22.65 6.27 6.60
C VAL A 238 21.67 6.26 7.77
N ASP A 239 20.46 6.80 7.62
CA ASP A 239 19.53 6.91 8.74
C ASP A 239 19.03 5.53 9.20
N SER A 240 18.72 4.65 8.25
CA SER A 240 18.25 3.30 8.55
C SER A 240 19.36 2.44 9.16
N MET A 241 20.60 2.62 8.70
CA MET A 241 21.78 1.90 9.18
C MET A 241 22.16 2.30 10.61
N VAL A 242 22.14 3.62 10.90
CA VAL A 242 22.38 4.16 12.24
C VAL A 242 21.25 3.80 13.19
N ALA A 243 19.98 3.88 12.77
CA ALA A 243 18.85 3.49 13.61
C ALA A 243 18.94 2.02 14.04
N LEU A 244 19.26 1.11 13.10
CA LEU A 244 19.47 -0.30 13.40
C LEU A 244 20.65 -0.52 14.35
N TYR A 245 21.79 0.13 14.08
CA TYR A 245 22.98 0.06 14.93
C TYR A 245 22.67 0.47 16.37
N LEU A 246 22.08 1.66 16.57
CA LEU A 246 21.76 2.19 17.89
C LEU A 246 20.78 1.30 18.63
N CYS A 247 19.74 0.80 17.94
CA CYS A 247 18.76 -0.12 18.52
C CYS A 247 19.43 -1.41 19.01
N LYS A 248 20.32 -1.99 18.19
CA LYS A 248 21.09 -3.19 18.56
C LYS A 248 22.08 -2.92 19.70
N TYR A 249 22.84 -1.82 19.62
CA TYR A 249 23.79 -1.41 20.65
C TYR A 249 23.10 -1.25 22.01
N ILE A 250 22.01 -0.47 22.09
CA ILE A 250 21.30 -0.21 23.35
C ILE A 250 20.65 -1.48 23.90
N LYS A 251 20.09 -2.34 23.04
CA LYS A 251 19.60 -3.67 23.44
C LYS A 251 20.70 -4.45 24.16
N ASP A 252 21.89 -4.50 23.57
CA ASP A 252 22.98 -5.36 24.06
C ASP A 252 23.68 -4.78 25.29
N THR A 253 23.83 -3.46 25.38
CA THR A 253 24.67 -2.82 26.42
C THR A 253 23.90 -2.25 27.61
N TYR A 254 22.60 -1.97 27.47
CA TYR A 254 21.86 -1.20 28.49
C TYR A 254 20.70 -1.97 29.13
N ASN A 255 19.67 -2.30 28.36
CA ASN A 255 18.45 -2.91 28.91
C ASN A 255 17.94 -4.04 27.99
N PRO A 256 18.52 -5.25 28.07
CA PRO A 256 18.16 -6.36 27.19
C PRO A 256 16.73 -6.88 27.43
N ARG A 257 16.08 -6.49 28.55
CA ARG A 257 14.69 -6.88 28.84
C ARG A 257 13.70 -6.15 27.94
N LYS A 258 14.02 -4.93 27.49
CA LYS A 258 13.13 -4.13 26.64
C LYS A 258 12.93 -4.74 25.28
N ILE A 259 14.02 -5.16 24.64
CA ILE A 259 13.99 -5.69 23.27
C ILE A 259 14.43 -7.15 23.29
N LYS A 260 13.47 -8.05 23.07
CA LYS A 260 13.71 -9.49 22.93
C LYS A 260 14.45 -9.79 21.63
N ASN A 261 13.94 -9.26 20.52
CA ASN A 261 14.40 -9.62 19.18
C ASN A 261 14.46 -8.41 18.23
N ILE A 262 15.42 -8.45 17.30
CA ILE A 262 15.55 -7.47 16.22
C ILE A 262 15.68 -8.25 14.92
N ILE A 263 14.86 -7.90 13.93
CA ILE A 263 14.96 -8.40 12.55
C ILE A 263 15.04 -7.21 11.61
N ALA A 264 15.71 -7.38 10.47
CA ALA A 264 15.75 -6.40 9.41
C ALA A 264 14.92 -6.89 8.21
N ILE A 265 14.24 -5.96 7.54
CA ILE A 265 13.54 -6.19 6.29
C ILE A 265 14.06 -5.20 5.25
N HIS A 266 14.53 -5.74 4.13
CA HIS A 266 14.99 -4.95 2.99
C HIS A 266 14.12 -5.21 1.76
N ILE A 267 13.63 -4.16 1.12
CA ILE A 267 12.91 -4.25 -0.16
C ILE A 267 13.87 -3.81 -1.25
N ASN A 268 14.37 -4.77 -2.02
CA ASN A 268 15.11 -4.50 -3.24
C ASN A 268 14.09 -4.24 -4.36
N TYR A 269 13.92 -2.98 -4.73
CA TYR A 269 13.01 -2.57 -5.80
C TYR A 269 13.51 -2.90 -7.21
N ASN A 270 14.77 -3.33 -7.35
CA ASN A 270 15.37 -3.78 -8.61
C ASN A 270 15.26 -2.76 -9.78
N ASN A 271 15.31 -1.46 -9.47
CA ASN A 271 15.21 -0.38 -10.47
C ASN A 271 16.57 0.09 -10.99
N ARG A 272 17.67 -0.44 -10.45
CA ARG A 272 19.04 -0.03 -10.76
C ARG A 272 19.89 -1.28 -10.92
N GLU A 273 20.90 -1.17 -11.78
CA GLU A 273 21.86 -2.24 -12.04
C GLU A 273 22.54 -2.72 -10.74
N HIS A 274 22.97 -1.79 -9.88
CA HIS A 274 23.66 -2.09 -8.61
C HIS A 274 22.73 -2.53 -7.47
N SER A 275 21.44 -2.75 -7.71
CA SER A 275 20.49 -3.10 -6.64
C SER A 275 20.79 -4.47 -6.00
N GLY A 276 21.41 -5.39 -6.75
CA GLY A 276 21.95 -6.64 -6.21
C GLY A 276 23.11 -6.41 -5.24
N ASP A 277 24.05 -5.53 -5.60
CA ASP A 277 25.18 -5.16 -4.73
C ASP A 277 24.69 -4.46 -3.44
N GLU A 278 23.65 -3.62 -3.54
CA GLU A 278 23.01 -2.96 -2.38
C GLU A 278 22.44 -4.02 -1.40
N LEU A 279 21.78 -5.06 -1.91
CA LEU A 279 21.28 -6.17 -1.09
C LEU A 279 22.43 -6.95 -0.42
N ASP A 280 23.50 -7.23 -1.15
CA ASP A 280 24.67 -7.93 -0.60
C ASP A 280 25.32 -7.15 0.54
N PHE A 281 25.45 -5.83 0.37
CA PHE A 281 25.95 -4.92 1.39
C PHE A 281 25.07 -4.93 2.65
N VAL A 282 23.76 -4.80 2.47
CA VAL A 282 22.80 -4.80 3.58
C VAL A 282 22.84 -6.16 4.31
N ASN A 283 22.93 -7.27 3.58
CA ASN A 283 23.07 -8.61 4.15
C ASN A 283 24.36 -8.76 4.97
N TYR A 284 25.49 -8.28 4.43
CA TYR A 284 26.76 -8.24 5.17
C TYR A 284 26.63 -7.46 6.48
N TYR A 285 26.04 -6.26 6.44
CA TYR A 285 25.94 -5.43 7.62
C TYR A 285 24.99 -6.00 8.68
N CYS A 286 23.84 -6.55 8.28
CA CYS A 286 22.95 -7.27 9.19
C CYS A 286 23.65 -8.46 9.85
N ASN A 287 24.40 -9.25 9.09
CA ASN A 287 25.17 -10.37 9.61
C ASN A 287 26.25 -9.90 10.61
N LYS A 288 26.97 -8.81 10.30
CA LYS A 288 27.95 -8.20 11.20
C LYS A 288 27.34 -7.80 12.55
N LEU A 289 26.09 -7.34 12.56
CA LEU A 289 25.35 -6.98 13.78
C LEU A 289 24.65 -8.19 14.45
N GLY A 290 24.70 -9.38 13.88
CA GLY A 290 23.95 -10.55 14.36
C GLY A 290 22.43 -10.36 14.26
N VAL A 291 21.96 -9.62 13.26
CA VAL A 291 20.54 -9.35 12.99
C VAL A 291 20.09 -10.16 11.78
N LYS A 292 18.99 -10.91 11.91
CA LYS A 292 18.42 -11.66 10.78
C LYS A 292 17.84 -10.69 9.75
N LEU A 293 18.25 -10.85 8.49
CA LEU A 293 17.68 -10.13 7.35
C LEU A 293 16.64 -11.00 6.63
N TYR A 294 15.46 -10.43 6.40
CA TYR A 294 14.55 -10.87 5.34
C TYR A 294 14.59 -9.87 4.19
N PHE A 295 14.50 -10.34 2.96
CA PHE A 295 14.52 -9.46 1.81
C PHE A 295 13.51 -9.86 0.75
N ARG A 296 13.07 -8.87 -0.03
CA ARG A 296 12.14 -9.05 -1.15
C ARG A 296 12.71 -8.33 -2.37
N THR A 297 12.97 -9.07 -3.45
CA THR A 297 13.41 -8.49 -4.74
C THR A 297 12.25 -8.42 -5.72
N ILE A 298 11.77 -7.22 -6.01
CA ILE A 298 10.62 -7.01 -6.90
C ILE A 298 11.06 -7.26 -8.35
N LYS A 299 10.41 -8.20 -9.01
CA LYS A 299 10.68 -8.57 -10.41
C LYS A 299 9.43 -8.43 -11.29
N GLU A 300 8.26 -8.50 -10.66
CA GLU A 300 6.96 -8.44 -11.30
C GLU A 300 6.64 -7.08 -11.93
N ILE A 301 7.25 -5.99 -11.46
CA ILE A 301 7.01 -4.64 -11.98
C ILE A 301 8.21 -3.76 -11.71
N SER A 302 8.55 -2.87 -12.65
CA SER A 302 9.67 -1.93 -12.51
C SER A 302 9.19 -0.50 -12.64
N ARG A 303 9.94 0.44 -12.05
CA ARG A 303 9.65 1.87 -12.16
C ARG A 303 9.78 2.37 -13.60
N ASN A 304 10.76 1.87 -14.34
CA ASN A 304 11.02 2.29 -15.72
C ASN A 304 9.85 1.94 -16.64
N ASN A 305 9.28 0.75 -16.47
CA ASN A 305 8.10 0.28 -17.19
C ASN A 305 6.81 1.04 -16.83
N CYS A 306 6.87 2.01 -15.90
CA CYS A 306 5.69 2.73 -15.40
C CYS A 306 5.87 4.26 -15.41
N LEU A 307 7.03 4.78 -15.79
CA LEU A 307 7.40 6.19 -15.57
C LEU A 307 6.63 7.17 -16.47
N HIS A 308 6.21 6.72 -17.68
CA HIS A 308 5.68 7.59 -18.73
C HIS A 308 4.35 7.14 -19.35
N ASN A 309 3.77 6.02 -18.91
CA ASN A 309 2.57 5.45 -19.54
C ASN A 309 1.29 5.66 -18.70
N GLY A 310 1.42 6.12 -17.46
CA GLY A 310 0.30 6.29 -16.53
C GLY A 310 0.10 5.12 -15.56
N LEU A 311 1.06 4.19 -15.47
CA LEU A 311 1.08 3.10 -14.47
C LEU A 311 1.87 3.43 -13.19
N ARG A 312 2.41 4.66 -13.07
CA ARG A 312 3.26 5.05 -11.95
C ARG A 312 2.57 4.89 -10.59
N ASP A 313 1.32 5.29 -10.50
CA ASP A 313 0.51 5.16 -9.29
C ASP A 313 0.27 3.68 -8.93
N LEU A 314 0.01 2.82 -9.93
CA LEU A 314 -0.08 1.37 -9.73
C LEU A 314 1.23 0.80 -9.16
N TYR A 315 2.38 1.21 -9.70
CA TYR A 315 3.70 0.83 -9.19
C TYR A 315 3.92 1.28 -7.73
N GLU A 316 3.61 2.54 -7.41
CA GLU A 316 3.76 3.08 -6.06
C GLU A 316 2.83 2.35 -5.05
N ASP A 317 1.59 2.06 -5.45
CA ASP A 317 0.62 1.32 -4.63
C ASP A 317 1.04 -0.14 -4.40
N ILE A 318 1.41 -0.88 -5.45
CA ILE A 318 1.77 -2.30 -5.30
C ILE A 318 3.05 -2.47 -4.50
N THR A 319 4.07 -1.64 -4.73
CA THR A 319 5.34 -1.73 -3.99
C THR A 319 5.18 -1.33 -2.52
N LYS A 320 4.27 -0.39 -2.22
CA LYS A 320 3.86 -0.10 -0.84
C LYS A 320 3.19 -1.32 -0.21
N ASN A 321 2.25 -1.97 -0.90
CA ASN A 321 1.56 -3.17 -0.41
C ASN A 321 2.52 -4.32 -0.14
N ILE A 322 3.45 -4.58 -1.08
CA ILE A 322 4.54 -5.57 -0.92
C ILE A 322 5.32 -5.31 0.37
N ARG A 323 5.78 -4.08 0.57
CA ARG A 323 6.57 -3.68 1.74
C ARG A 323 5.78 -3.86 3.05
N TYR A 324 4.53 -3.41 3.07
CA TYR A 324 3.70 -3.46 4.28
C TYR A 324 3.33 -4.90 4.64
N ASP A 325 3.07 -5.73 3.63
CA ASP A 325 2.81 -7.16 3.83
C ASP A 325 4.04 -7.91 4.34
N MET A 326 5.25 -7.58 3.86
CA MET A 326 6.50 -8.10 4.45
C MET A 326 6.62 -7.76 5.94
N TYR A 327 6.19 -6.57 6.38
CA TYR A 327 6.13 -6.24 7.81
C TYR A 327 5.12 -7.11 8.54
N ARG A 328 3.90 -7.24 8.00
CA ARG A 328 2.83 -8.07 8.59
C ARG A 328 3.23 -9.52 8.78
N LEU A 329 3.89 -10.14 7.80
CA LEU A 329 4.36 -11.52 7.88
C LEU A 329 5.32 -11.78 9.05
N ASN A 330 5.92 -10.72 9.59
CA ASN A 330 6.85 -10.78 10.70
C ASN A 330 6.26 -10.30 12.04
N ILE A 331 5.04 -9.78 12.03
CA ILE A 331 4.27 -9.51 13.23
C ILE A 331 3.64 -10.85 13.67
N LYS A 332 4.19 -11.42 14.74
CA LYS A 332 3.72 -12.70 15.31
C LYS A 332 2.56 -12.48 16.30
N ASN A 333 2.21 -13.52 17.06
CA ASN A 333 1.14 -13.51 18.08
C ASN A 333 1.29 -12.40 19.14
N ASP A 334 2.49 -11.86 19.34
CA ASP A 334 2.75 -10.68 20.20
C ASP A 334 2.64 -9.38 19.39
N SER A 335 1.54 -9.19 18.67
CA SER A 335 1.34 -8.03 17.79
C SER A 335 1.41 -6.71 18.56
N ASP A 336 0.98 -6.74 19.82
CA ASP A 336 0.97 -5.59 20.73
C ASP A 336 2.36 -5.19 21.25
N ARG A 337 3.39 -5.99 20.97
CA ARG A 337 4.81 -5.79 21.35
C ARG A 337 5.74 -5.78 20.13
N THR A 338 5.21 -5.67 18.92
CA THR A 338 6.02 -5.67 17.70
C THR A 338 6.02 -4.30 17.05
N TYR A 339 7.18 -3.67 16.88
CA TYR A 339 7.31 -2.30 16.38
C TYR A 339 8.13 -2.24 15.08
N ILE A 340 7.68 -1.45 14.11
CA ILE A 340 8.39 -1.24 12.83
C ILE A 340 9.31 -0.02 12.95
N LEU A 341 10.61 -0.26 13.06
CA LEU A 341 11.62 0.79 13.13
C LEU A 341 11.87 1.42 11.76
N LEU A 342 11.73 2.74 11.68
CA LEU A 342 12.08 3.57 10.52
C LEU A 342 13.15 4.60 10.90
N GLY A 343 14.11 4.83 10.01
CA GLY A 343 15.17 5.83 10.17
C GLY A 343 14.74 7.26 9.82
N HIS A 344 13.49 7.67 10.02
CA HIS A 344 13.11 9.06 9.73
C HIS A 344 13.67 10.02 10.79
N ASN A 345 14.19 11.16 10.35
CA ASN A 345 14.86 12.15 11.19
C ASN A 345 14.15 13.53 11.22
N LYS A 346 14.71 14.51 11.94
CA LYS A 346 14.13 15.87 12.07
C LYS A 346 13.98 16.57 10.72
N ASP A 347 14.94 16.40 9.81
CA ASP A 347 14.91 17.02 8.49
C ASP A 347 13.81 16.37 7.61
N ASP A 348 13.63 15.05 7.70
CA ASP A 348 12.52 14.36 7.03
C ASP A 348 11.16 14.83 7.53
N CYS A 349 11.04 15.12 8.84
CA CYS A 349 9.83 15.68 9.41
C CYS A 349 9.54 17.07 8.84
N PHE A 350 10.57 17.90 8.69
CA PHE A 350 10.44 19.23 8.09
C PHE A 350 10.00 19.13 6.62
N GLU A 351 10.65 18.26 5.82
CA GLU A 351 10.26 17.99 4.43
C GLU A 351 8.78 17.58 4.31
N ASN A 352 8.31 16.73 5.23
CA ASN A 352 6.94 16.28 5.29
C ASN A 352 5.95 17.39 5.69
N VAL A 353 6.32 18.27 6.62
CA VAL A 353 5.51 19.46 6.97
C VAL A 353 5.30 20.35 5.73
N ILE A 354 6.38 20.70 5.02
CA ILE A 354 6.30 21.53 3.81
C ILE A 354 5.48 20.84 2.71
N THR A 355 5.69 19.53 2.51
CA THR A 355 4.92 18.73 1.54
C THR A 355 3.43 18.75 1.86
N ASN A 356 3.06 18.59 3.14
CA ASN A 356 1.66 18.57 3.56
C ASN A 356 0.98 19.94 3.42
N ILE A 357 1.72 21.03 3.66
CA ILE A 357 1.27 22.41 3.39
C ILE A 357 1.01 22.58 1.89
N SER A 358 1.96 22.19 1.04
CA SER A 358 1.86 22.33 -0.42
C SER A 358 0.68 21.55 -1.00
N ASN A 359 0.45 20.33 -0.53
CA ASN A 359 -0.63 19.47 -1.00
C ASN A 359 -2.03 19.88 -0.51
N LYS A 360 -2.15 20.93 0.32
CA LYS A 360 -3.41 21.32 0.99
C LYS A 360 -4.12 20.14 1.66
N SER A 361 -3.34 19.13 2.06
CA SER A 361 -3.85 17.94 2.71
C SER A 361 -4.46 18.32 4.06
N ASN A 362 -5.46 17.57 4.54
CA ASN A 362 -6.22 17.90 5.74
C ASN A 362 -5.29 18.43 6.85
N TYR A 363 -5.59 19.55 7.51
CA TYR A 363 -4.68 20.18 8.49
C TYR A 363 -4.30 19.21 9.63
N ASN A 364 -5.08 18.14 9.84
CA ASN A 364 -4.75 17.00 10.71
C ASN A 364 -3.44 16.27 10.28
N ASN A 365 -3.14 16.23 8.99
CA ASN A 365 -1.90 15.68 8.44
C ASN A 365 -0.72 16.68 8.50
N LEU A 366 -0.96 17.99 8.74
CA LEU A 366 0.13 18.95 8.92
C LEU A 366 0.95 18.69 10.18
N CYS A 367 0.33 18.05 11.19
CA CYS A 367 1.00 17.56 12.41
C CYS A 367 2.15 16.59 12.10
N GLY A 368 2.27 16.14 10.86
CA GLY A 368 3.49 15.56 10.32
C GLY A 368 3.66 14.09 10.67
N MET A 369 4.91 13.69 10.93
CA MET A 369 5.21 12.35 11.41
C MET A 369 5.17 12.34 12.94
N GLU A 370 4.72 11.23 13.50
CA GLU A 370 4.79 10.98 14.95
C GLU A 370 5.87 9.93 15.23
N VAL A 371 6.46 10.00 16.43
CA VAL A 371 7.49 9.06 16.90
C VAL A 371 6.95 7.64 16.95
N LEU A 372 5.72 7.45 17.41
CA LEU A 372 5.03 6.17 17.39
C LEU A 372 3.64 6.38 16.80
N LYS A 373 3.35 5.72 15.66
CA LYS A 373 2.07 5.85 14.97
C LYS A 373 1.57 4.49 14.50
N GLU A 374 0.32 4.17 14.80
CA GLU A 374 -0.32 2.99 14.25
C GLU A 374 -0.82 3.27 12.82
N ILE A 375 -0.42 2.42 11.88
CA ILE A 375 -0.84 2.48 10.47
C ILE A 375 -1.26 1.08 10.05
N GLU A 376 -2.53 0.93 9.64
CA GLU A 376 -3.10 -0.35 9.20
C GLU A 376 -2.87 -1.51 10.20
N GLY A 377 -3.02 -1.22 11.51
CA GLY A 377 -2.85 -2.18 12.60
C GLY A 377 -1.40 -2.45 13.01
N MET A 378 -0.44 -1.70 12.48
CA MET A 378 0.99 -1.89 12.75
C MET A 378 1.59 -0.63 13.39
N PRO A 379 2.32 -0.74 14.52
CA PRO A 379 2.93 0.41 15.16
C PRO A 379 4.29 0.75 14.52
N PHE A 380 4.33 1.86 13.79
CA PHE A 380 5.54 2.42 13.20
C PHE A 380 6.26 3.32 14.19
N TRP A 381 7.52 3.01 14.45
CA TRP A 381 8.39 3.66 15.43
C TRP A 381 9.55 4.39 14.73
N ARG A 382 9.65 5.69 14.96
CA ARG A 382 10.62 6.64 14.37
C ARG A 382 11.41 7.32 15.50
N PRO A 383 12.31 6.62 16.18
CA PRO A 383 12.99 7.16 17.36
C PRO A 383 13.87 8.36 17.04
N LEU A 384 14.37 8.49 15.81
CA LEU A 384 15.27 9.57 15.42
C LEU A 384 14.54 10.84 14.95
N LEU A 385 13.22 10.91 15.07
CA LEU A 385 12.41 11.98 14.46
C LEU A 385 12.73 13.39 14.99
N ASN A 386 13.28 13.50 16.20
CA ASN A 386 13.70 14.77 16.79
C ASN A 386 15.22 15.02 16.67
N ILE A 387 15.93 14.14 15.95
CA ILE A 387 17.39 14.21 15.78
C ILE A 387 17.72 14.80 14.40
N GLU A 388 18.59 15.80 14.39
CA GLU A 388 19.11 16.40 13.16
C GLU A 388 20.03 15.43 12.39
N LYS A 389 19.99 15.51 11.06
CA LYS A 389 20.78 14.65 10.18
C LYS A 389 22.28 14.67 10.48
N ARG A 390 22.82 15.82 10.91
CA ARG A 390 24.25 15.94 11.29
C ARG A 390 24.65 14.96 12.38
N HIS A 391 23.82 14.76 13.41
CA HIS A 391 24.11 13.85 14.51
C HIS A 391 24.06 12.38 14.07
N ILE A 392 23.24 12.07 13.07
CA ILE A 392 23.20 10.75 12.45
C ILE A 392 24.49 10.49 11.67
N LEU A 393 24.95 11.47 10.88
CA LEU A 393 26.22 11.39 10.14
C LEU A 393 27.42 11.28 11.09
N ASP A 394 27.47 12.07 12.16
CA ASP A 394 28.52 11.99 13.18
C ASP A 394 28.56 10.61 13.82
N CYS A 395 27.39 10.07 14.19
CA CYS A 395 27.27 8.72 14.73
C CYS A 395 27.78 7.67 13.74
N ALA A 396 27.43 7.79 12.46
CA ALA A 396 27.91 6.88 11.42
C ALA A 396 29.44 6.92 11.29
N ASN A 397 30.03 8.10 11.27
CA ASN A 397 31.47 8.28 11.14
C ASN A 397 32.24 7.73 12.36
N ILE A 398 31.80 8.07 13.58
CA ILE A 398 32.44 7.63 14.83
C ILE A 398 32.44 6.11 14.94
N ASN A 399 31.30 5.48 14.62
CA ASN A 399 31.12 4.04 14.76
C ASN A 399 31.53 3.27 13.49
N LYS A 400 32.12 3.95 12.50
CA LYS A 400 32.53 3.38 11.20
C LYS A 400 31.41 2.56 10.55
N ILE A 401 30.21 3.14 10.51
CA ILE A 401 29.02 2.55 9.92
C ILE A 401 29.02 2.87 8.43
N PRO A 402 29.20 1.88 7.54
CA PRO A 402 29.07 2.11 6.11
C PRO A 402 27.60 2.34 5.75
N TYR A 403 27.36 3.10 4.68
CA TYR A 403 26.01 3.34 4.16
C TYR A 403 26.02 3.66 2.66
N LEU A 404 24.88 3.41 2.01
CA LEU A 404 24.64 3.72 0.60
C LEU A 404 24.46 5.22 0.37
N TYR A 405 24.66 5.68 -0.87
CA TYR A 405 24.34 7.03 -1.30
C TYR A 405 22.87 7.41 -1.05
N ASP A 406 22.62 8.71 -0.90
CA ASP A 406 21.26 9.23 -0.90
C ASP A 406 20.62 9.02 -2.28
N SER A 407 19.56 8.23 -2.29
CA SER A 407 18.82 7.86 -3.50
C SER A 407 17.74 8.88 -3.87
N THR A 408 17.54 9.93 -3.06
CA THR A 408 16.51 10.96 -3.25
C THR A 408 16.84 11.82 -4.46
N PRO A 409 16.05 11.80 -5.55
CA PRO A 409 16.39 12.58 -6.73
C PRO A 409 16.14 14.08 -6.53
N ALA A 410 17.07 14.92 -6.96
CA ALA A 410 16.98 16.39 -6.86
C ALA A 410 15.71 16.97 -7.53
N TRP A 411 15.23 16.35 -8.60
CA TRP A 411 14.01 16.79 -9.31
C TRP A 411 12.71 16.51 -8.54
N SER A 412 12.74 15.61 -7.54
CA SER A 412 11.55 15.24 -6.76
C SER A 412 11.12 16.39 -5.84
N VAL A 413 9.84 16.43 -5.43
CA VAL A 413 9.35 17.46 -4.47
C VAL A 413 10.19 17.44 -3.20
N ARG A 414 10.49 16.25 -2.68
CA ARG A 414 11.35 16.06 -1.50
C ARG A 414 12.78 16.56 -1.73
N GLY A 415 13.39 16.24 -2.87
CA GLY A 415 14.71 16.73 -3.26
C GLY A 415 14.77 18.25 -3.36
N LYS A 416 13.79 18.88 -4.03
CA LYS A 416 13.69 20.34 -4.11
C LYS A 416 13.56 21.00 -2.73
N ILE A 417 12.81 20.39 -1.81
CA ILE A 417 12.69 20.91 -0.44
C ILE A 417 14.04 20.81 0.28
N ARG A 418 14.71 19.65 0.18
CA ARG A 418 15.99 19.37 0.83
C ARG A 418 17.13 20.25 0.30
N ASP A 419 17.25 20.36 -1.01
CA ASP A 419 18.42 20.93 -1.69
C ASP A 419 18.28 22.44 -1.93
N THR A 420 17.05 22.97 -1.95
CA THR A 420 16.79 24.38 -2.26
C THR A 420 16.04 25.08 -1.13
N VAL A 421 14.82 24.62 -0.78
CA VAL A 421 13.95 25.34 0.15
C VAL A 421 14.55 25.41 1.55
N ARG A 422 14.99 24.28 2.10
CA ARG A 422 15.55 24.19 3.45
C ARG A 422 16.82 25.06 3.59
N PRO A 423 17.84 24.97 2.70
CA PRO A 423 18.97 25.89 2.72
C PRO A 423 18.57 27.36 2.62
N SER A 424 17.62 27.70 1.74
CA SER A 424 17.15 29.09 1.65
C SER A 424 16.53 29.57 2.96
N LEU A 425 15.71 28.75 3.63
CA LEU A 425 15.09 29.10 4.91
C LEU A 425 16.12 29.31 6.03
N LEU A 426 17.22 28.54 6.04
CA LEU A 426 18.31 28.72 7.01
C LEU A 426 19.01 30.07 6.85
N LEU A 427 19.05 30.62 5.64
CA LEU A 427 19.73 31.89 5.34
C LEU A 427 18.80 33.10 5.42
N LEU A 428 17.48 32.90 5.54
CA LEU A 428 16.49 33.99 5.39
C LEU A 428 16.61 35.12 6.41
N LYS A 429 16.96 34.82 7.68
CA LYS A 429 16.99 35.83 8.75
C LYS A 429 18.30 36.61 8.82
N ASN A 430 19.38 36.05 8.30
CA ASN A 430 20.72 36.60 8.47
C ASN A 430 21.26 37.14 7.14
N ASN A 431 21.40 38.46 7.06
CA ASN A 431 21.99 39.13 5.89
C ASN A 431 23.47 38.76 5.66
N GLU A 432 24.13 38.13 6.65
CA GLU A 432 25.54 37.74 6.61
C GLU A 432 25.77 36.28 6.18
N GLY A 433 24.73 35.58 5.71
CA GLY A 433 24.87 34.20 5.21
C GLY A 433 25.12 33.15 6.30
N ILE A 434 24.80 33.46 7.55
CA ILE A 434 24.90 32.53 8.69
C ILE A 434 23.65 31.65 8.73
N GLU A 435 23.83 30.33 8.71
CA GLU A 435 22.72 29.36 8.85
C GLU A 435 22.06 29.47 10.24
N ASP A 436 20.74 29.65 10.26
CA ASP A 436 19.93 29.71 11.47
C ASP A 436 18.72 28.76 11.39
N ASN A 437 18.65 27.81 12.32
CA ASN A 437 17.55 26.86 12.43
C ASN A 437 16.24 27.47 12.94
N SER A 438 16.24 28.70 13.47
CA SER A 438 15.05 29.31 14.09
C SER A 438 13.86 29.40 13.13
N MET A 439 14.11 29.55 11.82
CA MET A 439 13.06 29.56 10.80
C MET A 439 12.45 28.16 10.62
N ILE A 440 13.27 27.11 10.59
CA ILE A 440 12.81 25.71 10.55
C ILE A 440 12.04 25.38 11.84
N ASP A 441 12.57 25.76 13.00
CA ASP A 441 11.93 25.53 14.29
C ASP A 441 10.56 26.24 14.37
N SER A 442 10.40 27.40 13.73
CA SER A 442 9.10 28.09 13.61
C SER A 442 8.02 27.25 12.93
N PHE A 443 8.38 26.41 11.95
CA PHE A 443 7.43 25.47 11.33
C PHE A 443 7.05 24.34 12.29
N PHE A 444 7.98 23.88 13.14
CA PHE A 444 7.67 22.90 14.18
C PHE A 444 6.78 23.50 15.28
N TYR A 445 7.02 24.74 15.70
CA TYR A 445 6.11 25.45 16.62
C TYR A 445 4.70 25.60 16.03
N LEU A 446 4.58 25.94 14.74
CA LEU A 446 3.28 26.03 14.07
C LEU A 446 2.58 24.66 14.02
N ARG A 447 3.33 23.60 13.71
CA ARG A 447 2.84 22.22 13.72
C ARG A 447 2.28 21.86 15.10
N ASP A 448 3.03 22.11 16.16
CA ASP A 448 2.66 21.78 17.53
C ASP A 448 1.46 22.61 18.00
N TYR A 449 1.39 23.89 17.62
CA TYR A 449 0.24 24.75 17.89
C TYR A 449 -1.05 24.22 17.23
N ILE A 450 -0.96 23.78 15.96
CA ILE A 450 -2.10 23.18 15.24
C ILE A 450 -2.52 21.88 15.91
N ALA A 451 -1.57 21.01 16.30
CA ALA A 451 -1.86 19.76 16.98
C ALA A 451 -2.58 19.98 18.32
N ASN A 452 -2.02 20.84 19.18
CA ASN A 452 -2.63 21.19 20.48
C ASN A 452 -4.04 21.78 20.32
N THR A 453 -4.25 22.60 19.29
CA THR A 453 -5.58 23.18 19.00
C THR A 453 -6.58 22.09 18.60
N GLN A 454 -6.15 21.09 17.83
CA GLN A 454 -7.00 19.94 17.47
C GLN A 454 -7.35 19.08 18.68
N ASP A 455 -6.39 18.86 19.59
CA ASP A 455 -6.63 18.14 20.84
C ASP A 455 -7.65 18.86 21.73
N ILE A 456 -7.59 20.19 21.79
CA ILE A 456 -8.59 21.02 22.49
C ILE A 456 -9.98 20.83 21.84
N PHE A 457 -10.09 20.89 20.51
CA PHE A 457 -11.36 20.63 19.83
C PHE A 457 -11.88 19.22 20.11
N TYR A 458 -10.99 18.23 20.14
CA TYR A 458 -11.36 16.85 20.42
C TYR A 458 -11.92 16.70 21.84
N GLU A 459 -11.17 17.14 22.86
CA GLU A 459 -11.56 16.98 24.27
C GLU A 459 -12.80 17.79 24.65
N LEU A 460 -12.93 19.03 24.15
CA LEU A 460 -14.03 19.92 24.56
C LEU A 460 -15.32 19.73 23.75
N ILE A 461 -15.21 19.34 22.47
CA ILE A 461 -16.35 19.30 21.55
C ILE A 461 -16.63 17.88 21.11
N ILE A 462 -15.68 17.23 20.43
CA ILE A 462 -15.91 15.94 19.77
C ILE A 462 -16.23 14.84 20.78
N LYS A 463 -15.50 14.76 21.90
CA LYS A 463 -15.72 13.76 22.94
C LYS A 463 -17.15 13.77 23.47
N ASN A 464 -17.69 14.96 23.73
CA ASN A 464 -19.08 15.14 24.12
C ASN A 464 -20.04 14.70 23.00
N LEU A 465 -19.82 15.13 21.76
CA LEU A 465 -20.66 14.73 20.63
C LEU A 465 -20.71 13.20 20.45
N ILE A 466 -19.54 12.55 20.46
CA ILE A 466 -19.41 11.11 20.26
C ILE A 466 -20.06 10.32 21.41
N SER A 467 -19.93 10.79 22.66
CA SER A 467 -20.54 10.11 23.82
C SER A 467 -22.06 10.00 23.79
N LYS A 468 -22.74 10.81 22.97
CA LYS A 468 -24.20 10.78 22.79
C LYS A 468 -24.66 9.93 21.60
N ILE A 469 -23.72 9.32 20.88
CA ILE A 469 -24.03 8.47 19.72
C ILE A 469 -24.29 7.04 20.18
N ASN A 470 -25.45 6.52 19.79
CA ASN A 470 -25.77 5.11 19.84
C ASN A 470 -25.57 4.50 18.44
N CYS A 471 -24.85 3.38 18.37
CA CYS A 471 -24.62 2.63 17.13
C CYS A 471 -25.51 1.39 17.10
N GLU A 472 -26.31 1.25 16.04
CA GLU A 472 -27.04 0.04 15.68
C GLU A 472 -26.31 -0.61 14.49
N GLU A 473 -25.62 -1.73 14.71
CA GLU A 473 -24.91 -2.47 13.64
C GLU A 473 -25.78 -3.58 13.06
N ALA A 474 -25.88 -3.62 11.72
CA ALA A 474 -26.42 -4.75 10.96
C ALA A 474 -25.32 -5.32 10.04
N GLU A 475 -25.48 -6.55 9.55
CA GLU A 475 -24.46 -7.31 8.79
C GLU A 475 -23.77 -6.53 7.65
N ASN A 476 -24.39 -5.48 7.10
CA ASN A 476 -23.83 -4.63 6.03
C ASN A 476 -24.05 -3.12 6.19
N SER A 477 -24.49 -2.62 7.35
CA SER A 477 -24.74 -1.18 7.56
C SER A 477 -24.65 -0.78 9.03
N SER A 478 -24.00 0.35 9.33
CA SER A 478 -23.98 0.96 10.66
C SER A 478 -24.92 2.16 10.69
N LYS A 479 -25.81 2.21 11.67
CA LYS A 479 -26.71 3.35 11.89
C LYS A 479 -26.35 4.05 13.19
N TYR A 480 -25.97 5.33 13.09
CA TYR A 480 -25.63 6.17 14.24
C TYR A 480 -26.78 7.10 14.57
N ILE A 481 -27.22 7.12 15.83
CA ILE A 481 -28.32 7.93 16.32
C ILE A 481 -27.83 8.76 17.49
N ALA A 482 -28.05 10.07 17.44
CA ALA A 482 -27.75 10.96 18.56
C ALA A 482 -28.80 12.07 18.69
N GLU A 483 -28.90 12.61 19.90
CA GLU A 483 -29.67 13.80 20.20
C GLU A 483 -28.71 14.93 20.65
N TYR A 484 -28.73 16.05 19.91
CA TYR A 484 -27.87 17.20 20.17
C TYR A 484 -28.69 18.46 20.44
N SER A 485 -28.23 19.27 21.39
CA SER A 485 -28.70 20.64 21.51
C SER A 485 -28.34 21.45 20.26
N LYS A 486 -29.04 22.55 20.02
CA LYS A 486 -28.73 23.47 18.91
C LYS A 486 -27.25 23.90 18.88
N THR A 487 -26.66 24.21 20.05
CA THR A 487 -25.26 24.65 20.14
C THR A 487 -24.29 23.54 19.76
N GLU A 488 -24.54 22.32 20.24
CA GLU A 488 -23.75 21.14 19.90
C GLU A 488 -23.81 20.85 18.40
N LEU A 489 -25.01 20.87 17.82
CA LEU A 489 -25.18 20.67 16.38
C LEU A 489 -24.44 21.76 15.58
N LEU A 490 -24.58 23.03 15.97
CA LEU A 490 -23.92 24.14 15.28
C LEU A 490 -22.39 24.10 15.39
N SER A 491 -21.80 23.33 16.31
CA SER A 491 -20.35 23.11 16.32
C SER A 491 -19.87 22.41 15.04
N LEU A 492 -20.71 21.58 14.42
CA LEU A 492 -20.43 20.89 13.16
C LEU A 492 -20.49 21.82 11.93
N LYS A 493 -20.79 23.12 12.09
CA LYS A 493 -20.66 24.11 11.00
C LYS A 493 -19.20 24.41 10.65
N TYR A 494 -18.27 24.10 11.55
CA TYR A 494 -16.86 24.33 11.33
C TYR A 494 -16.24 23.09 10.71
N ILE A 495 -15.63 23.24 9.52
CA ILE A 495 -15.07 22.14 8.73
C ILE A 495 -14.11 21.27 9.54
N VAL A 496 -13.27 21.87 10.38
CA VAL A 496 -12.31 21.11 11.22
C VAL A 496 -13.04 20.17 12.19
N ILE A 497 -14.07 20.67 12.88
CA ILE A 497 -14.86 19.88 13.84
C ILE A 497 -15.64 18.79 13.12
N ALA A 498 -16.30 19.11 12.00
CA ALA A 498 -17.06 18.14 11.23
C ALA A 498 -16.17 17.00 10.71
N LYS A 499 -14.97 17.31 10.22
CA LYS A 499 -14.01 16.30 9.77
C LYS A 499 -13.59 15.36 10.91
N ILE A 500 -13.16 15.91 12.05
CA ILE A 500 -12.75 15.08 13.21
C ILE A 500 -13.92 14.20 13.68
N PHE A 501 -15.15 14.73 13.67
CA PHE A 501 -16.35 14.00 14.03
C PHE A 501 -16.60 12.78 13.11
N PHE A 502 -16.62 12.96 11.78
CA PHE A 502 -16.85 11.84 10.85
C PHE A 502 -15.67 10.86 10.79
N ASP A 503 -14.43 11.34 10.94
CA ASP A 503 -13.24 10.48 11.00
C ASP A 503 -13.35 9.50 12.19
N LYS A 504 -13.83 9.97 13.36
CA LYS A 504 -14.06 9.13 14.55
C LYS A 504 -15.18 8.10 14.39
N LEU A 505 -16.11 8.36 13.47
CA LEU A 505 -17.16 7.40 13.07
C LEU A 505 -16.74 6.49 11.91
N ASN A 506 -15.48 6.58 11.44
CA ASN A 506 -14.98 5.86 10.26
C ASN A 506 -15.78 6.13 8.98
N ILE A 507 -16.41 7.30 8.87
CA ILE A 507 -17.22 7.69 7.71
C ILE A 507 -16.35 8.40 6.68
N ARG A 508 -16.37 7.91 5.43
CA ARG A 508 -15.64 8.53 4.32
C ARG A 508 -16.44 9.64 3.66
N TYR A 509 -15.78 10.75 3.37
CA TYR A 509 -16.38 11.93 2.74
C TYR A 509 -15.42 12.60 1.76
N SER A 510 -15.96 13.40 0.82
CA SER A 510 -15.17 14.26 -0.05
C SER A 510 -15.02 15.66 0.53
N HIS A 511 -13.98 16.40 0.13
CA HIS A 511 -13.79 17.80 0.58
C HIS A 511 -14.98 18.70 0.18
N LYS A 512 -15.59 18.46 -0.98
CA LYS A 512 -16.78 19.21 -1.40
C LYS A 512 -17.97 18.87 -0.50
N ALA A 513 -18.25 17.58 -0.30
CA ALA A 513 -19.37 17.13 0.53
C ALA A 513 -19.30 17.64 1.97
N ILE A 514 -18.11 17.63 2.59
CA ILE A 514 -17.96 18.14 3.97
C ILE A 514 -18.15 19.66 4.05
N LYS A 515 -17.73 20.41 3.02
CA LYS A 515 -17.94 21.86 2.94
C LYS A 515 -19.44 22.16 2.81
N ASP A 516 -20.11 21.49 1.90
CA ASP A 516 -21.56 21.63 1.67
C ASP A 516 -22.34 21.24 2.94
N PHE A 517 -21.90 20.20 3.66
CA PHE A 517 -22.48 19.82 4.95
C PHE A 517 -22.33 20.91 6.01
N CYS A 518 -21.15 21.53 6.11
CA CYS A 518 -20.89 22.60 7.08
C CYS A 518 -21.74 23.85 6.80
N GLU A 519 -21.89 24.23 5.52
CA GLU A 519 -22.78 25.32 5.09
C GLU A 519 -24.25 24.98 5.38
N TYR A 520 -24.64 23.72 5.18
CA TYR A 520 -25.96 23.22 5.52
C TYR A 520 -26.25 23.30 7.03
N ILE A 521 -25.34 22.85 7.90
CA ILE A 521 -25.48 22.99 9.36
C ILE A 521 -25.53 24.46 9.79
N GLY A 522 -24.67 25.30 9.20
CA GLY A 522 -24.64 26.74 9.50
C GLY A 522 -25.93 27.48 9.13
N SER A 523 -26.70 26.96 8.18
CA SER A 523 -27.96 27.55 7.70
C SER A 523 -29.22 26.89 8.28
N ILE A 524 -29.08 25.95 9.22
CA ILE A 524 -30.21 25.19 9.75
C ILE A 524 -31.20 26.11 10.49
N LYS A 525 -32.39 26.29 9.90
CA LYS A 525 -33.50 27.05 10.51
C LYS A 525 -34.36 26.12 11.33
N ALA A 526 -34.87 26.62 12.45
CA ALA A 526 -35.57 25.86 13.51
C ALA A 526 -36.93 25.23 13.11
N GLN A 527 -37.22 25.01 11.82
CA GLN A 527 -38.52 24.50 11.35
C GLN A 527 -38.47 23.51 10.16
N GLN A 528 -37.30 23.07 9.69
CA GLN A 528 -37.25 22.10 8.57
C GLN A 528 -36.32 20.92 8.87
N GLY A 529 -36.91 19.75 9.08
CA GLY A 529 -36.17 18.49 9.02
C GLY A 529 -35.74 18.22 7.58
N ARG A 530 -34.44 18.04 7.35
CA ARG A 530 -33.88 17.89 6.00
C ARG A 530 -32.83 16.77 6.02
N LYS A 531 -32.82 15.99 4.94
CA LYS A 531 -31.80 14.96 4.68
C LYS A 531 -30.63 15.58 3.92
N PHE A 532 -29.41 15.23 4.31
CA PHE A 532 -28.18 15.58 3.64
C PHE A 532 -27.46 14.31 3.18
N ILE A 533 -27.02 14.27 1.92
CA ILE A 533 -26.30 13.13 1.36
C ILE A 533 -24.81 13.47 1.41
N LEU A 534 -24.08 12.85 2.34
CA LEU A 534 -22.63 13.06 2.48
C LEU A 534 -21.85 12.25 1.44
N SER A 535 -22.32 11.04 1.13
CA SER A 535 -21.79 10.20 0.06
C SER A 535 -22.87 9.22 -0.41
N LYS A 536 -22.59 8.44 -1.48
CA LYS A 536 -23.51 7.39 -1.95
C LYS A 536 -23.85 6.34 -0.88
N SER A 537 -23.00 6.22 0.14
CA SER A 537 -23.09 5.25 1.23
C SER A 537 -23.28 5.91 2.60
N CYS A 538 -23.61 7.20 2.66
CA CYS A 538 -23.81 7.91 3.92
C CYS A 538 -24.84 9.03 3.76
N ILE A 539 -25.97 8.86 4.44
CA ILE A 539 -27.10 9.81 4.48
C ILE A 539 -27.30 10.27 5.92
N ILE A 540 -27.45 11.58 6.10
CA ILE A 540 -27.65 12.23 7.39
C ILE A 540 -29.05 12.83 7.43
N ASP A 541 -29.92 12.34 8.29
CA ASP A 541 -31.26 12.88 8.54
C ASP A 541 -31.22 13.69 9.84
N ILE A 542 -31.56 14.98 9.77
CA ILE A 542 -31.60 15.88 10.92
C ILE A 542 -33.03 16.34 11.12
N LYS A 543 -33.61 16.02 12.28
CA LYS A 543 -34.99 16.38 12.65
C LYS A 543 -35.02 17.10 13.98
N ILE A 544 -35.90 18.07 14.10
CA ILE A 544 -36.16 18.73 15.39
C ILE A 544 -36.82 17.72 16.31
N ASN A 545 -36.41 17.68 17.58
CA ASN A 545 -37.04 16.82 18.55
C ASN A 545 -38.47 17.34 18.84
N SER A 546 -39.47 16.48 18.64
CA SER A 546 -40.88 16.79 18.86
C SER A 546 -41.22 17.14 20.32
N LYS A 547 -40.37 16.77 21.28
CA LYS A 547 -40.53 17.08 22.71
C LYS A 547 -39.83 18.37 23.14
N ASN A 548 -38.80 18.82 22.42
CA ASN A 548 -38.05 20.03 22.74
C ASN A 548 -37.45 20.66 21.48
N ASN A 549 -38.00 21.80 21.06
CA ASN A 549 -37.60 22.50 19.84
C ASN A 549 -36.14 23.03 19.85
N ASN A 550 -35.44 22.95 20.99
CA ASN A 550 -34.02 23.28 21.10
C ASN A 550 -33.06 22.10 20.87
N TYR A 551 -33.59 20.89 20.66
CA TYR A 551 -32.83 19.69 20.39
C TYR A 551 -33.13 19.13 18.99
N TYR A 552 -32.13 18.44 18.44
CA TYR A 552 -32.16 17.83 17.13
C TYR A 552 -31.74 16.37 17.23
N ASN A 553 -32.53 15.50 16.62
CA ASN A 553 -32.20 14.11 16.40
C ASN A 553 -31.42 14.01 15.09
N ILE A 554 -30.19 13.50 15.17
CA ILE A 554 -29.37 13.18 14.01
C ILE A 554 -29.36 11.66 13.82
N ILE A 555 -29.61 11.23 12.59
CA ILE A 555 -29.55 9.83 12.19
C ILE A 555 -28.60 9.75 11.00
N ILE A 556 -27.54 8.97 11.12
CA ILE A 556 -26.55 8.73 10.06
C ILE A 556 -26.67 7.26 9.66
N THR A 557 -26.95 7.02 8.38
CA THR A 557 -27.14 5.68 7.78
C THR A 557 -26.27 5.46 6.58
#